data_AF-A0A9X8UL55-F1
#
_entry.id   AF-A0A9X8UL55-F1
#
_cell.length_a   1.000
_cell.length_b   1.000
_cell.length_c   1.000
_cell.angle_alpha   90.00
_cell.angle_beta   90.00
_cell.angle_gamma   90.00
#
_symmetry.space_group_name_H-M   'P 1'
#
loop_
_entity.id
_entity.type
_entity.pdbx_description
1 polymer ?
#
loop_
_entity_poly.entity_id
_entity_poly.type
_entity_poly.pdbx_seq_one_letter_code
_entity_poly.pdbx_strand_id
1 'polypeptide(L)'
;MDIWLQAAIYLATMCLGFLLKRVGIFQRENSSVFASIIFYATLPALVVSSYAGVEVTLWFMVAFFLGIFSNLFNLAAGALASRGRKPQERAIYFINTPGFNLGGIAIPFLQSFYPAGVPYLCMFDTADSFFTMGTTYSIAKLLFGQKKGILAQLREICRSLLSSVPFIAYLFMTIISLLHLSLPAPVMELAGFVGKANAPLVMLMLGVSFELQIKKEDLKDILSILGLRLACSVALFIFILYFLPGPALMKQVLAVCVFAPIPNLCMIYSHKIDSNSSVASTLNPVAIILSIIFMSVAMSLV
;
A
#
# COMPACT_ATOMS: atom_id res chain seq x y z
N MET A 1 -12.84 -15.59 12.88
CA MET A 1 -13.81 -14.51 12.65
C MET A 1 -14.18 -14.53 11.18
N ASP A 2 -15.45 -14.33 10.84
CA ASP A 2 -15.90 -14.35 9.44
C ASP A 2 -15.21 -13.23 8.65
N ILE A 3 -14.59 -13.58 7.51
CA ILE A 3 -13.88 -12.64 6.61
C ILE A 3 -14.83 -11.52 6.16
N TRP A 4 -16.08 -11.87 5.88
CA TRP A 4 -17.09 -10.92 5.41
C TRP A 4 -17.53 -9.96 6.51
N LEU A 5 -17.64 -10.45 7.75
CA LEU A 5 -17.91 -9.60 8.90
C LEU A 5 -16.79 -8.59 9.12
N GLN A 6 -15.52 -9.01 9.00
CA GLN A 6 -14.41 -8.08 9.16
C GLN A 6 -14.36 -7.04 8.06
N ALA A 7 -14.56 -7.46 6.80
CA ALA A 7 -14.65 -6.54 5.68
C ALA A 7 -15.79 -5.52 5.88
N ALA A 8 -16.95 -5.98 6.38
CA ALA A 8 -18.07 -5.12 6.73
C ALA A 8 -17.73 -4.14 7.85
N ILE A 9 -17.01 -4.57 8.91
CA ILE A 9 -16.54 -3.68 9.99
C ILE A 9 -15.59 -2.60 9.45
N TYR A 10 -14.70 -2.96 8.52
CA TYR A 10 -13.75 -2.03 7.92
C TYR A 10 -14.46 -0.97 7.07
N LEU A 11 -15.38 -1.43 6.20
CA LEU A 11 -16.20 -0.54 5.39
C LEU A 11 -17.11 0.33 6.27
N ALA A 12 -17.71 -0.21 7.33
CA ALA A 12 -18.53 0.54 8.27
C ALA A 12 -17.71 1.63 8.99
N THR A 13 -16.48 1.32 9.40
CA THR A 13 -15.57 2.29 10.03
C THR A 13 -15.14 3.38 9.05
N MET A 14 -14.91 3.02 7.78
CA MET A 14 -14.66 3.98 6.71
C MET A 14 -15.88 4.87 6.46
N CYS A 15 -17.08 4.30 6.39
CA CYS A 15 -18.33 5.04 6.28
C CYS A 15 -18.52 5.99 7.47
N LEU A 16 -18.21 5.56 8.69
CA LEU A 16 -18.25 6.40 9.88
C LEU A 16 -17.35 7.63 9.73
N GLY A 17 -16.09 7.45 9.32
CA GLY A 17 -15.17 8.57 9.06
C GLY A 17 -15.71 9.55 8.03
N PHE A 18 -16.34 9.05 6.95
CA PHE A 18 -16.99 9.88 5.95
C PHE A 18 -18.20 10.65 6.49
N LEU A 19 -19.04 10.01 7.31
CA LEU A 19 -20.21 10.64 7.94
C LEU A 19 -19.80 11.72 8.95
N LEU A 20 -18.79 11.45 9.78
CA LEU A 20 -18.25 12.43 10.73
C LEU A 20 -17.70 13.66 9.99
N LYS A 21 -17.09 13.48 8.82
CA LYS A 21 -16.74 14.60 7.95
C LYS A 21 -17.96 15.36 7.44
N ARG A 22 -18.99 14.65 6.95
CA ARG A 22 -20.22 15.25 6.41
C ARG A 22 -20.98 16.09 7.44
N VAL A 23 -20.96 15.69 8.70
CA VAL A 23 -21.61 16.41 9.82
C VAL A 23 -20.75 17.57 10.33
N GLY A 24 -19.51 17.71 9.84
CA GLY A 24 -18.60 18.81 10.20
C GLY A 24 -17.77 18.57 11.45
N ILE A 25 -17.81 17.35 12.04
CA ILE A 25 -16.94 16.96 13.17
C ILE A 25 -15.49 16.87 12.70
N PHE A 26 -15.27 16.31 11.51
CA PHE A 26 -13.97 16.32 10.86
C PHE A 26 -14.00 17.18 9.59
N GLN A 27 -12.86 17.78 9.31
CA GLN A 27 -12.55 18.44 8.05
C GLN A 27 -11.55 17.59 7.27
N ARG A 28 -11.37 17.89 5.99
CA ARG A 28 -10.45 17.15 5.13
C ARG A 28 -9.03 17.18 5.68
N GLU A 29 -8.64 18.31 6.25
CA GLU A 29 -7.32 18.59 6.82
C GLU A 29 -7.02 17.64 7.98
N ASN A 30 -8.04 17.19 8.72
CA ASN A 30 -7.87 16.24 9.82
C ASN A 30 -7.39 14.86 9.36
N SER A 31 -7.57 14.50 8.08
CA SER A 31 -6.97 13.27 7.52
C SER A 31 -5.45 13.22 7.72
N SER A 32 -4.77 14.37 7.64
CA SER A 32 -3.33 14.45 7.86
C SER A 32 -2.94 14.14 9.31
N VAL A 33 -3.78 14.55 10.28
CA VAL A 33 -3.58 14.26 11.71
C VAL A 33 -3.71 12.76 11.96
N PHE A 34 -4.74 12.12 11.40
CA PHE A 34 -4.87 10.67 11.47
C PHE A 34 -3.67 9.97 10.85
N ALA A 35 -3.23 10.40 9.65
CA ALA A 35 -2.04 9.86 9.00
C ALA A 35 -0.81 9.97 9.91
N SER A 36 -0.60 11.12 10.57
CA SER A 36 0.51 11.29 11.52
C SER A 36 0.42 10.30 12.68
N ILE A 37 -0.73 10.15 13.33
CA ILE A 37 -0.90 9.18 14.43
C ILE A 37 -0.63 7.75 13.94
N ILE A 38 -1.07 7.43 12.72
CA ILE A 38 -0.85 6.12 12.09
C ILE A 38 0.65 5.88 11.88
N PHE A 39 1.32 6.74 11.13
CA PHE A 39 2.71 6.54 10.73
C PHE A 39 3.71 6.70 11.89
N TYR A 40 3.43 7.53 12.89
CA TYR A 40 4.37 7.82 13.97
C TYR A 40 4.12 7.01 15.25
N ALA A 41 2.91 6.47 15.46
CA ALA A 41 2.59 5.73 16.68
C ALA A 41 2.04 4.33 16.39
N THR A 42 0.88 4.22 15.75
CA THR A 42 0.18 2.93 15.72
C THR A 42 0.77 1.91 14.76
N LEU A 43 1.26 2.33 13.59
CA LEU A 43 1.90 1.42 12.63
C LEU A 43 3.27 0.93 13.16
N PRO A 44 4.16 1.79 13.70
CA PRO A 44 5.38 1.32 14.37
C PRO A 44 5.10 0.38 15.55
N ALA A 45 4.12 0.71 16.40
CA ALA A 45 3.73 -0.15 17.52
C ALA A 45 3.20 -1.51 17.04
N LEU A 46 2.40 -1.52 15.97
CA LEU A 46 1.95 -2.75 15.32
C LEU A 46 3.15 -3.59 14.89
N VAL A 47 4.10 -2.99 14.17
CA VAL A 47 5.32 -3.68 13.71
C VAL A 47 6.04 -4.32 14.89
N VAL A 48 6.33 -3.55 15.94
CA VAL A 48 6.98 -4.06 17.16
C VAL A 48 6.22 -5.26 17.73
N SER A 49 4.89 -5.14 17.90
CA SER A 49 4.08 -6.23 18.47
C SER A 49 4.00 -7.46 17.57
N SER A 50 4.06 -7.31 16.25
CA SER A 50 3.97 -8.41 15.29
C SER A 50 5.26 -9.24 15.16
N TYR A 51 6.39 -8.72 15.65
CA TYR A 51 7.68 -9.40 15.65
C TYR A 51 7.89 -10.28 16.89
N ALA A 52 6.91 -10.36 17.78
CA ALA A 52 6.95 -11.22 18.97
C ALA A 52 7.21 -12.69 18.56
N GLY A 53 8.38 -13.23 18.92
CA GLY A 53 8.74 -14.62 18.61
C GLY A 53 8.96 -14.91 17.13
N VAL A 54 9.12 -13.88 16.29
CA VAL A 54 9.43 -14.03 14.87
C VAL A 54 10.93 -14.22 14.70
N GLU A 55 11.33 -15.32 14.05
CA GLU A 55 12.68 -15.52 13.58
C GLU A 55 12.84 -14.93 12.17
N VAL A 56 13.75 -13.99 12.01
CA VAL A 56 14.07 -13.44 10.69
C VAL A 56 14.74 -14.53 9.85
N THR A 57 14.08 -14.89 8.76
CA THR A 57 14.54 -15.92 7.81
C THR A 57 14.79 -15.31 6.43
N LEU A 58 15.42 -16.09 5.53
CA LEU A 58 15.63 -15.69 4.13
C LEU A 58 14.33 -15.28 3.41
N TRP A 59 13.18 -15.79 3.86
CA TRP A 59 11.86 -15.49 3.30
C TRP A 59 11.47 -14.01 3.38
N PHE A 60 12.07 -13.26 4.29
CA PHE A 60 11.91 -11.81 4.39
C PHE A 60 12.52 -11.11 3.16
N MET A 61 13.69 -11.57 2.72
CA MET A 61 14.31 -11.08 1.48
C MET A 61 13.46 -11.45 0.26
N VAL A 62 12.87 -12.66 0.25
CA VAL A 62 11.94 -13.07 -0.82
C VAL A 62 10.74 -12.13 -0.90
N ALA A 63 10.12 -11.77 0.24
CA ALA A 63 9.02 -10.81 0.28
C ALA A 63 9.43 -9.42 -0.26
N PHE A 64 10.64 -8.96 0.06
CA PHE A 64 11.18 -7.70 -0.45
C PHE A 64 11.38 -7.75 -1.98
N PHE A 65 12.06 -8.78 -2.50
CA PHE A 65 12.28 -8.91 -3.94
C PHE A 65 10.98 -9.15 -4.70
N LEU A 66 10.00 -9.82 -4.10
CA LEU A 66 8.66 -9.96 -4.68
C LEU A 66 7.96 -8.60 -4.80
N GLY A 67 8.15 -7.68 -3.84
CA GLY A 67 7.66 -6.31 -3.93
C GLY A 67 8.26 -5.54 -5.11
N ILE A 68 9.57 -5.69 -5.34
CA ILE A 68 10.24 -5.12 -6.52
C ILE A 68 9.68 -5.75 -7.81
N PHE A 69 9.61 -7.08 -7.86
CA PHE A 69 9.11 -7.81 -9.03
C PHE A 69 7.68 -7.40 -9.39
N SER A 70 6.78 -7.37 -8.40
CA SER A 70 5.37 -7.00 -8.59
C SER A 70 5.23 -5.60 -9.15
N ASN A 71 6.05 -4.66 -8.66
CA ASN A 71 6.07 -3.29 -9.16
C ASN A 71 6.62 -3.19 -10.59
N LEU A 72 7.73 -3.86 -10.91
CA LEU A 72 8.28 -3.89 -12.26
C LEU A 72 7.31 -4.54 -13.26
N PHE A 73 6.64 -5.61 -12.84
CA PHE A 73 5.60 -6.27 -13.64
C PHE A 73 4.44 -5.31 -13.95
N ASN A 74 3.92 -4.63 -12.93
CA ASN A 74 2.86 -3.62 -13.10
C ASN A 74 3.34 -2.43 -13.96
N LEU A 75 4.58 -1.99 -13.80
CA LEU A 75 5.19 -0.93 -14.59
C LEU A 75 5.25 -1.32 -16.08
N ALA A 76 5.71 -2.54 -16.38
CA ALA A 76 5.76 -3.06 -17.73
C ALA A 76 4.36 -3.20 -18.35
N ALA A 77 3.39 -3.73 -17.58
CA ALA A 77 2.01 -3.83 -18.01
C ALA A 77 1.40 -2.45 -18.35
N GLY A 78 1.61 -1.44 -17.50
CA GLY A 78 1.17 -0.07 -17.75
C GLY A 78 1.83 0.56 -18.99
N ALA A 79 3.11 0.28 -19.22
CA ALA A 79 3.83 0.75 -20.41
C ALA A 79 3.32 0.09 -21.71
N LEU A 80 3.01 -1.21 -21.66
CA LEU A 80 2.49 -1.97 -22.80
C LEU A 80 1.04 -1.57 -23.12
N ALA A 81 0.18 -1.48 -22.11
CA ALA A 81 -1.24 -1.13 -22.27
C ALA A 81 -1.45 0.31 -22.79
N SER A 82 -0.47 1.19 -22.58
CA SER A 82 -0.51 2.56 -23.08
C SER A 82 0.25 2.77 -24.39
N ARG A 83 0.79 1.71 -25.00
CA ARG A 83 1.50 1.80 -26.28
C ARG A 83 0.58 2.37 -27.37
N GLY A 84 1.03 3.43 -28.04
CA GLY A 84 0.26 4.12 -29.08
C GLY A 84 -0.65 5.26 -28.59
N ARG A 85 -0.77 5.48 -27.28
CA ARG A 85 -1.50 6.63 -26.71
C ARG A 85 -0.65 7.91 -26.71
N LYS A 86 -1.31 9.05 -26.48
CA LYS A 86 -0.65 10.35 -26.31
C LYS A 86 0.30 10.34 -25.10
N PRO A 87 1.40 11.12 -25.10
CA PRO A 87 2.37 11.12 -24.00
C PRO A 87 1.76 11.33 -22.61
N GLN A 88 0.80 12.24 -22.47
CA GLN A 88 0.14 12.53 -21.20
C GLN A 88 -0.68 11.32 -20.69
N GLU A 89 -1.43 10.65 -21.57
CA GLU A 89 -2.17 9.44 -21.22
C GLU A 89 -1.24 8.29 -20.84
N ARG A 90 -0.13 8.13 -21.58
CA ARG A 90 0.91 7.14 -21.27
C ARG A 90 1.47 7.33 -19.87
N ALA A 91 1.72 8.58 -19.47
CA ALA A 91 2.18 8.88 -18.12
C ALA A 91 1.18 8.46 -17.03
N ILE A 92 -0.13 8.62 -17.26
CA ILE A 92 -1.17 8.21 -16.29
C ILE A 92 -1.10 6.70 -16.06
N TYR A 93 -1.10 5.90 -17.12
CA TYR A 93 -0.99 4.43 -17.01
C TYR A 93 0.31 4.03 -16.31
N PHE A 94 1.42 4.65 -16.71
CA PHE A 94 2.74 4.33 -16.15
C PHE A 94 2.85 4.65 -14.66
N ILE A 95 2.19 5.72 -14.19
CA ILE A 95 2.23 6.16 -12.79
C ILE A 95 1.23 5.42 -11.90
N ASN A 96 0.06 5.06 -12.44
CA ASN A 96 -1.07 4.54 -11.64
C ASN A 96 -1.20 3.01 -11.68
N THR A 97 -0.45 2.30 -12.53
CA THR A 97 -0.42 0.83 -12.52
C THR A 97 0.46 0.24 -11.40
N PRO A 98 1.72 0.68 -11.21
CA PRO A 98 2.57 0.21 -10.11
C PRO A 98 2.21 0.88 -8.77
N GLY A 99 2.79 0.39 -7.68
CA GLY A 99 2.59 0.89 -6.32
C GLY A 99 1.44 0.21 -5.60
N PHE A 100 1.58 -0.04 -4.31
CA PHE A 100 0.56 -0.66 -3.47
C PHE A 100 0.37 0.13 -2.17
N ASN A 101 -0.86 0.51 -1.83
CA ASN A 101 -1.11 1.20 -0.57
C ASN A 101 -1.11 0.21 0.61
N LEU A 102 0.06 -0.33 0.97
CA LEU A 102 0.19 -1.38 1.98
C LEU A 102 0.05 -0.81 3.38
N GLY A 103 0.90 0.15 3.76
CA GLY A 103 0.85 0.79 5.08
C GLY A 103 -0.47 1.49 5.37
N GLY A 104 -1.14 2.00 4.34
CA GLY A 104 -2.43 2.68 4.48
C GLY A 104 -3.65 1.77 4.36
N ILE A 105 -3.56 0.54 3.83
CA ILE A 105 -4.75 -0.32 3.62
C ILE A 105 -4.46 -1.79 3.85
N ALA A 106 -3.51 -2.37 3.11
CA ALA A 106 -3.33 -3.83 3.12
C ALA A 106 -2.82 -4.38 4.46
N ILE A 107 -1.79 -3.74 5.05
CA ILE A 107 -1.28 -4.11 6.38
C ILE A 107 -2.39 -3.97 7.42
N PRO A 108 -3.11 -2.83 7.49
CA PRO A 108 -4.25 -2.67 8.38
C PRO A 108 -5.32 -3.74 8.25
N PHE A 109 -5.63 -4.17 7.03
CA PHE A 109 -6.61 -5.23 6.76
C PHE A 109 -6.08 -6.62 7.18
N LEU A 110 -4.89 -6.98 6.71
CA LEU A 110 -4.33 -8.31 6.88
C LEU A 110 -3.86 -8.59 8.30
N GLN A 111 -3.44 -7.58 9.08
CA GLN A 111 -3.05 -7.79 10.49
C GLN A 111 -4.17 -8.40 11.32
N SER A 112 -5.44 -8.20 10.94
CA SER A 112 -6.57 -8.73 11.70
C SER A 112 -6.74 -10.24 11.55
N PHE A 113 -6.20 -10.79 10.46
CA PHE A 113 -6.28 -12.21 10.13
C PHE A 113 -4.94 -12.91 10.37
N TYR A 114 -3.86 -12.24 9.97
CA TYR A 114 -2.49 -12.74 10.02
C TYR A 114 -1.55 -11.73 10.70
N PRO A 115 -1.66 -11.49 12.02
CA PRO A 115 -0.74 -10.60 12.73
C PRO A 115 0.74 -11.00 12.54
N ALA A 116 1.04 -12.29 12.56
CA ALA A 116 2.39 -12.82 12.33
C ALA A 116 2.88 -12.66 10.87
N GLY A 117 1.99 -12.31 9.94
CA GLY A 117 2.32 -12.04 8.54
C GLY A 117 2.68 -10.58 8.26
N VAL A 118 2.41 -9.66 9.20
CA VAL A 118 2.75 -8.23 9.09
C VAL A 118 4.23 -8.00 8.76
N PRO A 119 5.20 -8.71 9.35
CA PRO A 119 6.61 -8.60 8.97
C PRO A 119 6.87 -8.80 7.46
N TYR A 120 6.26 -9.81 6.83
CA TYR A 120 6.38 -10.04 5.39
C TYR A 120 5.76 -8.91 4.57
N LEU A 121 4.63 -8.37 5.03
CA LEU A 121 3.99 -7.22 4.37
C LEU A 121 4.86 -5.97 4.46
N CYS A 122 5.55 -5.75 5.59
CA CYS A 122 6.49 -4.65 5.76
C CYS A 122 7.73 -4.77 4.85
N MET A 123 8.23 -5.99 4.59
CA MET A 123 9.27 -6.22 3.57
C MET A 123 8.82 -5.76 2.21
N PHE A 124 7.63 -6.22 1.83
CA PHE A 124 7.07 -5.90 0.54
C PHE A 124 6.82 -4.38 0.44
N ASP A 125 6.29 -3.74 1.48
CA ASP A 125 6.03 -2.29 1.56
C ASP A 125 7.31 -1.46 1.46
N THR A 126 8.41 -1.96 2.04
CA THR A 126 9.73 -1.33 1.88
C THR A 126 10.15 -1.31 0.42
N ALA A 127 10.01 -2.44 -0.29
CA ALA A 127 10.31 -2.52 -1.71
C ALA A 127 9.36 -1.65 -2.55
N ASP A 128 8.06 -1.67 -2.22
CA ASP A 128 7.05 -0.87 -2.88
C ASP A 128 7.29 0.63 -2.74
N SER A 129 7.77 1.07 -1.57
CA SER A 129 8.08 2.47 -1.28
C SER A 129 9.10 3.06 -2.26
N PHE A 130 10.03 2.27 -2.82
CA PHE A 130 10.91 2.78 -3.89
C PHE A 130 10.12 3.24 -5.12
N PHE A 131 9.04 2.53 -5.47
CA PHE A 131 8.17 2.85 -6.61
C PHE A 131 7.21 3.98 -6.29
N THR A 132 6.62 3.96 -5.10
CA THR A 132 5.58 4.93 -4.69
C THR A 132 6.14 6.27 -4.22
N MET A 133 7.40 6.33 -3.77
CA MET A 133 8.07 7.58 -3.35
C MET A 133 8.87 8.27 -4.45
N GLY A 134 8.78 7.79 -5.70
CA GLY A 134 9.17 8.62 -6.85
C GLY A 134 10.03 7.97 -7.92
N THR A 135 10.47 6.70 -7.84
CA THR A 135 11.17 6.10 -8.99
C THR A 135 10.25 6.02 -10.21
N THR A 136 9.00 5.62 -10.05
CA THR A 136 8.01 5.58 -11.15
C THR A 136 7.83 6.97 -11.79
N TYR A 137 7.68 8.01 -10.97
CA TYR A 137 7.59 9.40 -11.43
C TYR A 137 8.86 9.85 -12.15
N SER A 138 10.02 9.43 -11.66
CA SER A 138 11.33 9.77 -12.23
C SER A 138 11.54 9.11 -13.59
N ILE A 139 11.20 7.83 -13.71
CA ILE A 139 11.23 7.10 -14.99
C ILE A 139 10.23 7.71 -15.95
N ALA A 140 9.02 8.05 -15.49
CA ALA A 140 8.04 8.78 -16.32
C ALA A 140 8.62 10.10 -16.82
N LYS A 141 9.27 10.90 -15.96
CA LYS A 141 9.92 12.14 -16.36
C LYS A 141 11.06 11.95 -17.37
N LEU A 142 11.87 10.90 -17.23
CA LEU A 142 12.92 10.60 -18.20
C LEU A 142 12.34 10.21 -19.56
N LEU A 143 11.31 9.37 -19.57
CA LEU A 143 10.63 8.92 -20.79
C LEU A 143 9.79 10.03 -21.45
N PHE A 144 9.33 11.01 -20.67
CA PHE A 144 8.43 12.09 -21.12
C PHE A 144 9.04 13.51 -21.01
N GLY A 145 10.38 13.62 -20.99
CA GLY A 145 11.10 14.85 -21.37
C GLY A 145 11.51 15.84 -20.28
N GLN A 146 11.50 15.48 -18.98
CA GLN A 146 12.00 16.36 -17.90
C GLN A 146 13.23 15.76 -17.21
N LYS A 147 14.42 16.34 -17.46
CA LYS A 147 15.70 15.86 -16.89
C LYS A 147 15.88 16.32 -15.44
N LYS A 148 15.76 15.39 -14.49
CA LYS A 148 16.43 15.46 -13.16
C LYS A 148 17.41 14.28 -13.06
N GLY A 149 18.49 14.45 -12.30
CA GLY A 149 19.50 13.42 -12.11
C GLY A 149 18.97 12.28 -11.24
N ILE A 150 18.99 11.05 -11.77
CA ILE A 150 18.57 9.81 -11.10
C ILE A 150 19.23 9.65 -9.72
N LEU A 151 20.51 10.02 -9.59
CA LEU A 151 21.27 9.94 -8.35
C LEU A 151 20.68 10.81 -7.22
N ALA A 152 20.23 12.03 -7.54
CA ALA A 152 19.61 12.91 -6.55
C ALA A 152 18.27 12.35 -6.05
N GLN A 153 17.53 11.67 -6.92
CA GLN A 153 16.24 11.05 -6.58
C GLN A 153 16.42 9.77 -5.76
N LEU A 154 17.37 8.90 -6.12
CA LEU A 154 17.73 7.76 -5.28
C LEU A 154 18.15 8.22 -3.88
N ARG A 155 18.91 9.32 -3.80
CA ARG A 155 19.25 9.94 -2.51
C ARG A 155 18.02 10.43 -1.74
N GLU A 156 17.07 11.09 -2.40
CA GLU A 156 15.81 11.53 -1.77
C GLU A 156 14.98 10.34 -1.28
N ILE A 157 14.87 9.27 -2.06
CA ILE A 157 14.14 8.05 -1.69
C ILE A 157 14.80 7.37 -0.49
N CYS A 158 16.12 7.14 -0.54
CA CYS A 158 16.85 6.56 0.58
C CYS A 158 16.73 7.42 1.84
N ARG A 159 16.79 8.76 1.71
CA ARG A 159 16.57 9.68 2.83
C ARG A 159 15.14 9.56 3.37
N SER A 160 14.13 9.49 2.50
CA SER A 160 12.73 9.34 2.86
C SER A 160 12.48 8.04 3.62
N LEU A 161 12.99 6.91 3.10
CA LEU A 161 12.93 5.60 3.76
C LEU A 161 13.61 5.63 5.13
N LEU A 162 14.86 6.10 5.21
CA LEU A 162 15.59 6.18 6.48
C LEU A 162 15.00 7.18 7.47
N SER A 163 14.16 8.12 7.01
CA SER A 163 13.40 9.02 7.88
C SER A 163 12.00 8.50 8.26
N SER A 164 11.56 7.40 7.64
CA SER A 164 10.25 6.81 7.88
C SER A 164 10.26 6.00 9.16
N VAL A 165 9.47 6.42 10.15
CA VAL A 165 9.40 5.74 11.46
C VAL A 165 8.99 4.27 11.35
N PRO A 166 8.00 3.87 10.52
CA PRO A 166 7.70 2.45 10.31
C PRO A 166 8.89 1.66 9.76
N PHE A 167 9.66 2.25 8.84
CA PHE A 167 10.84 1.58 8.27
C PHE A 167 11.96 1.43 9.31
N ILE A 168 12.21 2.46 10.13
CA ILE A 168 13.18 2.38 11.23
C ILE A 168 12.74 1.33 12.25
N ALA A 169 11.46 1.32 12.66
CA ALA A 169 10.91 0.33 13.58
C ALA A 169 11.09 -1.08 13.02
N TYR A 170 10.85 -1.26 11.72
CA TYR A 170 11.10 -2.50 11.02
C TYR A 170 12.58 -2.94 11.10
N LEU A 171 13.52 -2.07 10.69
CA LEU A 171 14.96 -2.38 10.76
C LEU A 171 15.40 -2.73 12.18
N PHE A 172 14.94 -1.96 13.16
CA PHE A 172 15.23 -2.19 14.57
C PHE A 172 14.73 -3.56 15.04
N MET A 173 13.49 -3.92 14.73
CA MET A 173 12.91 -5.22 15.11
C MET A 173 13.61 -6.39 14.40
N THR A 174 14.02 -6.22 13.14
CA THR A 174 14.83 -7.23 12.45
C THR A 174 16.19 -7.43 13.12
N ILE A 175 16.88 -6.35 13.52
CA ILE A 175 18.16 -6.46 14.22
C ILE A 175 17.97 -7.17 15.57
N ILE A 176 16.96 -6.81 16.35
CA ILE A 176 16.63 -7.46 17.62
C ILE A 176 16.37 -8.97 17.42
N SER A 177 15.55 -9.31 16.42
CA SER A 177 15.22 -10.70 16.10
C SER A 177 16.44 -11.51 15.63
N LEU A 178 17.31 -10.92 14.79
CA LEU A 178 18.56 -11.56 14.35
C LEU A 178 19.56 -11.79 15.50
N LEU A 179 19.53 -10.94 16.52
CA LEU A 179 20.32 -11.12 17.74
C LEU A 179 19.64 -12.08 18.75
N HIS A 180 18.49 -12.66 18.39
CA HIS A 180 17.65 -13.47 19.26
C HIS A 180 17.29 -12.77 20.58
N LEU A 181 17.24 -11.44 20.56
CA LEU A 181 16.83 -10.63 21.70
C LEU A 181 15.31 -10.52 21.73
N SER A 182 14.73 -10.56 22.91
CA SER A 182 13.31 -10.27 23.12
C SER A 182 13.17 -8.94 23.84
N LEU A 183 12.23 -8.11 23.40
CA LEU A 183 11.87 -6.91 24.14
C LEU A 183 11.14 -7.29 25.44
N PRO A 184 11.27 -6.50 26.52
CA PRO A 184 10.56 -6.74 27.77
C PRO A 184 9.04 -6.81 27.56
N ALA A 185 8.36 -7.70 28.29
CA ALA A 185 6.90 -7.88 28.19
C ALA A 185 6.09 -6.58 28.27
N PRO A 186 6.40 -5.61 29.17
CA PRO A 186 5.66 -4.35 29.22
C PRO A 186 5.74 -3.53 27.92
N VAL A 187 6.87 -3.57 27.21
CA VAL A 187 7.05 -2.88 25.92
C VAL A 187 6.20 -3.55 24.85
N MET A 188 6.18 -4.88 24.83
CA MET A 188 5.40 -5.66 23.88
C MET A 188 3.89 -5.50 24.11
N GLU A 189 3.45 -5.46 25.36
CA GLU A 189 2.05 -5.21 25.73
C GLU A 189 1.59 -3.82 25.33
N LEU A 190 2.40 -2.79 25.61
CA LEU A 190 2.13 -1.42 25.18
C LEU A 190 2.07 -1.32 23.65
N ALA A 191 3.06 -1.90 22.97
CA ALA A 191 3.09 -1.93 21.51
C ALA A 191 1.86 -2.64 20.93
N GLY A 192 1.44 -3.76 21.52
CA GLY A 192 0.22 -4.47 21.14
C GLY A 192 -1.05 -3.66 21.37
N PHE A 193 -1.14 -2.93 22.49
CA PHE A 193 -2.28 -2.06 22.79
C PHE A 193 -2.40 -0.92 21.77
N VAL A 194 -1.31 -0.18 21.55
CA VAL A 194 -1.26 0.93 20.59
C VAL A 194 -1.41 0.43 19.14
N GLY A 195 -0.82 -0.72 18.82
CA GLY A 195 -0.90 -1.36 17.50
C GLY A 195 -2.33 -1.76 17.11
N LYS A 196 -3.15 -2.23 18.06
CA LYS A 196 -4.57 -2.55 17.81
C LYS A 196 -5.39 -1.34 17.33
N ALA A 197 -5.00 -0.12 17.68
CA ALA A 197 -5.65 1.10 17.20
C ALA A 197 -5.33 1.42 15.73
N ASN A 198 -4.36 0.75 15.10
CA ASN A 198 -3.92 1.04 13.75
C ASN A 198 -5.04 0.85 12.71
N ALA A 199 -5.65 -0.33 12.65
CA ALA A 199 -6.75 -0.63 11.73
C ALA A 199 -7.91 0.39 11.77
N PRO A 200 -8.53 0.66 12.94
CA PRO A 200 -9.66 1.58 13.00
C PRO A 200 -9.27 3.02 12.64
N LEU A 201 -8.09 3.51 13.07
CA LEU A 201 -7.63 4.86 12.72
C LEU A 201 -7.37 5.01 11.22
N VAL A 202 -6.80 3.98 10.60
CA VAL A 202 -6.62 3.94 9.15
C VAL A 202 -7.96 4.01 8.44
N MET A 203 -8.94 3.17 8.81
CA MET A 203 -10.25 3.17 8.15
C MET A 203 -10.96 4.51 8.32
N LEU A 204 -10.87 5.13 9.50
CA LEU A 204 -11.36 6.50 9.74
C LEU A 204 -10.66 7.52 8.85
N MET A 205 -9.32 7.48 8.75
CA MET A 205 -8.54 8.35 7.87
C MET A 205 -9.01 8.25 6.42
N LEU A 206 -9.23 7.04 5.92
CA LEU A 206 -9.70 6.81 4.55
C LEU A 206 -11.11 7.38 4.35
N GLY A 207 -12.00 7.19 5.32
CA GLY A 207 -13.35 7.78 5.32
C GLY A 207 -13.34 9.30 5.28
N VAL A 208 -12.53 9.93 6.13
CA VAL A 208 -12.35 11.39 6.16
C VAL A 208 -11.72 11.87 4.84
N SER A 209 -10.76 11.14 4.29
CA SER A 209 -10.10 11.48 3.02
C SER A 209 -10.96 11.25 1.78
N PHE A 210 -12.09 10.55 1.91
CA PHE A 210 -12.87 10.08 0.77
C PHE A 210 -13.53 11.24 0.01
N GLU A 211 -13.14 11.43 -1.25
CA GLU A 211 -13.71 12.40 -2.17
C GLU A 211 -13.94 11.77 -3.54
N LEU A 212 -15.19 11.68 -3.96
CA LEU A 212 -15.54 11.11 -5.26
C LEU A 212 -15.97 12.22 -6.22
N GLN A 213 -15.20 12.44 -7.28
CA GLN A 213 -15.51 13.40 -8.34
C GLN A 213 -15.44 12.71 -9.72
N ILE A 214 -16.47 11.93 -10.08
CA ILE A 214 -16.50 11.22 -11.35
C ILE A 214 -16.92 12.17 -12.48
N LYS A 215 -16.03 12.36 -13.47
CA LYS A 215 -16.41 12.91 -14.78
C LYS A 215 -16.62 11.78 -15.78
N LYS A 216 -17.70 11.85 -16.57
CA LYS A 216 -18.05 10.81 -17.56
C LYS A 216 -16.96 10.60 -18.62
N GLU A 217 -16.25 11.67 -18.97
CA GLU A 217 -15.18 11.69 -19.97
C GLU A 217 -13.97 10.85 -19.55
N ASP A 218 -13.71 10.72 -18.25
CA ASP A 218 -12.55 10.03 -17.69
C ASP A 218 -12.82 8.53 -17.43
N LEU A 219 -14.09 8.11 -17.49
CA LEU A 219 -14.52 6.78 -17.03
C LEU A 219 -13.84 5.63 -17.77
N LYS A 220 -13.61 5.79 -19.08
CA LYS A 220 -12.95 4.76 -19.90
C LYS A 220 -11.52 4.49 -19.45
N ASP A 221 -10.75 5.54 -19.15
CA ASP A 221 -9.37 5.39 -18.71
C ASP A 221 -9.29 4.90 -17.27
N ILE A 222 -10.20 5.34 -16.40
CA ILE A 222 -10.34 4.82 -15.03
C ILE A 222 -10.58 3.31 -15.06
N LEU A 223 -11.61 2.85 -15.79
CA LEU A 223 -11.94 1.43 -15.89
C LEU A 223 -10.82 0.62 -16.53
N SER A 224 -10.14 1.17 -17.53
CA SER A 224 -9.02 0.50 -18.18
C SER A 224 -7.82 0.32 -17.25
N ILE A 225 -7.47 1.34 -16.44
CA ILE A 225 -6.36 1.25 -15.47
C ILE A 225 -6.72 0.29 -14.33
N LEU A 226 -7.93 0.39 -13.77
CA LEU A 226 -8.39 -0.52 -12.72
C LEU A 226 -8.46 -1.97 -13.21
N GLY A 227 -8.98 -2.18 -14.43
CA GLY A 227 -9.04 -3.50 -15.06
C GLY A 227 -7.65 -4.08 -15.32
N LEU A 228 -6.71 -3.27 -15.81
CA LEU A 228 -5.32 -3.69 -16.01
C LEU A 228 -4.67 -4.08 -14.67
N ARG A 229 -4.84 -3.24 -13.65
CA ARG A 229 -4.29 -3.50 -12.31
C ARG A 229 -4.87 -4.77 -11.73
N LEU A 230 -6.19 -4.97 -11.83
CA LEU A 230 -6.85 -6.19 -11.36
C LEU A 230 -6.32 -7.43 -12.09
N ALA A 231 -6.18 -7.37 -13.42
CA ALA A 231 -5.61 -8.47 -14.19
C ALA A 231 -4.18 -8.81 -13.75
N CYS A 232 -3.34 -7.79 -13.51
CA CYS A 232 -2.01 -7.97 -12.97
C CYS A 232 -2.02 -8.56 -11.54
N SER A 233 -2.90 -8.07 -10.66
CA SER A 233 -3.06 -8.60 -9.31
C SER A 233 -3.50 -10.07 -9.32
N VAL A 234 -4.42 -10.47 -10.20
CA VAL A 234 -4.83 -11.88 -10.36
C VAL A 234 -3.65 -12.73 -10.85
N ALA A 235 -2.87 -12.25 -11.82
CA ALA A 235 -1.70 -12.97 -12.30
C ALA A 235 -0.64 -13.15 -11.19
N LEU A 236 -0.37 -12.09 -10.41
CA LEU A 236 0.54 -12.14 -9.27
C LEU A 236 0.01 -13.05 -8.16
N PHE A 237 -1.29 -13.02 -7.86
CA PHE A 237 -1.92 -13.90 -6.88
C PHE A 237 -1.71 -15.37 -7.22
N ILE A 238 -2.03 -15.77 -8.46
CA ILE A 238 -1.81 -17.13 -8.95
C ILE A 238 -0.32 -17.49 -8.89
N PHE A 239 0.55 -16.58 -9.35
CA PHE A 239 2.00 -16.79 -9.29
C PHE A 239 2.49 -17.07 -7.86
N ILE A 240 2.07 -16.25 -6.89
CA ILE A 240 2.51 -16.36 -5.50
C ILE A 240 2.02 -17.67 -4.86
N LEU A 241 0.78 -18.09 -5.12
CA LEU A 241 0.25 -19.30 -4.49
C LEU A 241 0.88 -20.58 -5.03
N TYR A 242 1.02 -20.67 -6.35
CA TYR A 242 1.40 -21.90 -7.03
C TYR A 242 2.89 -22.01 -7.37
N PHE A 243 3.58 -20.89 -7.59
CA PHE A 243 4.96 -20.90 -8.08
C PHE A 243 5.99 -20.38 -7.07
N LEU A 244 5.59 -19.51 -6.13
CA LEU A 244 6.51 -19.02 -5.11
C LEU A 244 6.78 -20.12 -4.07
N PRO A 245 8.03 -20.54 -3.85
CA PRO A 245 8.37 -21.42 -2.75
C PRO A 245 8.32 -20.65 -1.43
N GLY A 246 8.05 -21.35 -0.33
CA GLY A 246 8.18 -20.79 1.02
C GLY A 246 6.98 -21.06 1.95
N PRO A 247 7.01 -20.47 3.15
CA PRO A 247 6.01 -20.69 4.18
C PRO A 247 4.61 -20.31 3.71
N ALA A 248 3.61 -21.12 4.07
CA ALA A 248 2.21 -20.86 3.71
C ALA A 248 1.77 -19.46 4.14
N LEU A 249 2.08 -19.06 5.38
CA LEU A 249 1.76 -17.74 5.91
C LEU A 249 2.26 -16.60 5.02
N MET A 250 3.53 -16.65 4.58
CA MET A 250 4.12 -15.65 3.68
C MET A 250 3.35 -15.61 2.36
N LYS A 251 3.10 -16.77 1.75
CA LYS A 251 2.39 -16.84 0.47
C LYS A 251 0.97 -16.29 0.57
N GLN A 252 0.24 -16.63 1.63
CA GLN A 252 -1.14 -16.18 1.86
C GLN A 252 -1.20 -14.66 1.98
N VAL A 253 -0.39 -14.06 2.87
CA VAL A 253 -0.44 -12.60 3.08
C VAL A 253 0.05 -11.82 1.86
N LEU A 254 1.10 -12.29 1.18
CA LEU A 254 1.63 -11.62 0.00
C LEU A 254 0.71 -11.80 -1.21
N ALA A 255 0.08 -12.96 -1.37
CA ALA A 255 -0.90 -13.18 -2.44
C ALA A 255 -2.09 -12.24 -2.28
N VAL A 256 -2.59 -12.04 -1.07
CA VAL A 256 -3.70 -11.09 -0.84
C VAL A 256 -3.25 -9.65 -1.01
N CYS A 257 -2.04 -9.28 -0.58
CA CYS A 257 -1.60 -7.88 -0.57
C CYS A 257 -1.43 -7.28 -1.98
N VAL A 258 -1.24 -8.08 -3.03
CA VAL A 258 -1.16 -7.55 -4.42
C VAL A 258 -2.49 -6.97 -4.91
N PHE A 259 -3.60 -7.20 -4.20
CA PHE A 259 -4.88 -6.52 -4.45
C PHE A 259 -5.02 -5.19 -3.73
N ALA A 260 -4.01 -4.74 -3.00
CA ALA A 260 -3.98 -3.41 -2.38
C ALA A 260 -4.26 -2.31 -3.42
N PRO A 261 -4.85 -1.19 -3.03
CA PRO A 261 -5.23 -0.14 -3.98
C PRO A 261 -4.05 0.74 -4.37
N ILE A 262 -4.31 1.64 -5.33
CA ILE A 262 -3.34 2.61 -5.83
C ILE A 262 -2.93 3.56 -4.67
N PRO A 263 -1.63 3.82 -4.46
CA PRO A 263 -1.16 4.76 -3.45
C PRO A 263 -1.61 6.20 -3.72
N ASN A 264 -1.89 6.95 -2.63
CA ASN A 264 -2.27 8.36 -2.72
C ASN A 264 -1.19 9.23 -3.40
N LEU A 265 0.09 8.84 -3.38
CA LEU A 265 1.17 9.62 -3.99
C LEU A 265 1.11 9.64 -5.53
N CYS A 266 0.54 8.60 -6.15
CA CYS A 266 0.38 8.54 -7.62
C CYS A 266 -0.43 9.73 -8.15
N MET A 267 -1.42 10.18 -7.37
CA MET A 267 -2.18 11.42 -7.61
C MET A 267 -1.29 12.64 -7.81
N ILE A 268 -0.44 12.89 -6.82
CA ILE A 268 0.40 14.07 -6.75
C ILE A 268 1.37 14.06 -7.93
N TYR A 269 1.88 12.88 -8.29
CA TYR A 269 2.76 12.72 -9.44
C TYR A 269 2.07 12.91 -10.79
N SER A 270 0.83 12.42 -10.96
CA SER A 270 0.02 12.69 -12.14
C SER A 270 -0.24 14.18 -12.33
N HIS A 271 -0.53 14.93 -11.26
CA HIS A 271 -0.64 16.39 -11.31
C HIS A 271 0.67 17.06 -11.73
N LYS A 272 1.82 16.63 -11.17
CA LYS A 272 3.12 17.25 -11.48
C LYS A 272 3.65 16.98 -12.89
N ILE A 273 3.05 16.05 -13.65
CA ILE A 273 3.39 15.77 -15.06
C ILE A 273 2.40 16.44 -16.03
N ASP A 274 1.47 17.26 -15.52
CA ASP A 274 0.42 17.91 -16.32
C ASP A 274 -0.41 16.88 -17.12
N SER A 275 -0.58 15.69 -16.52
CA SER A 275 -1.46 14.65 -17.04
C SER A 275 -2.87 14.84 -16.49
N ASN A 276 -3.89 14.31 -17.18
CA ASN A 276 -5.30 14.47 -16.81
C ASN A 276 -5.54 14.06 -15.34
N SER A 277 -5.56 15.06 -14.47
CA SER A 277 -5.57 14.89 -13.02
C SER A 277 -6.90 14.38 -12.48
N SER A 278 -7.97 14.57 -13.26
CA SER A 278 -9.33 14.14 -12.94
C SER A 278 -9.48 12.61 -12.95
N VAL A 279 -8.78 11.93 -13.89
CA VAL A 279 -8.69 10.46 -13.93
C VAL A 279 -8.03 9.94 -12.66
N ALA A 280 -6.88 10.50 -12.30
CA ALA A 280 -6.16 10.09 -11.11
C ALA A 280 -7.04 10.29 -9.86
N SER A 281 -7.68 11.47 -9.69
CA SER A 281 -8.35 11.85 -8.43
C SER A 281 -9.53 10.94 -8.10
N THR A 282 -10.09 10.34 -9.13
CA THR A 282 -11.20 9.41 -9.05
C THR A 282 -10.74 7.96 -8.89
N LEU A 283 -9.57 7.60 -9.43
CA LEU A 283 -9.01 6.24 -9.36
C LEU A 283 -8.84 5.77 -7.93
N ASN A 284 -8.28 6.61 -7.07
CA ASN A 284 -7.88 6.20 -5.74
C ASN A 284 -9.07 5.85 -4.81
N PRO A 285 -10.11 6.69 -4.64
CA PRO A 285 -11.30 6.33 -3.85
C PRO A 285 -12.01 5.06 -4.34
N VAL A 286 -12.14 4.88 -5.66
CA VAL A 286 -12.79 3.70 -6.26
C VAL A 286 -11.93 2.45 -6.05
N ALA A 287 -10.62 2.56 -6.25
CA ALA A 287 -9.68 1.48 -6.01
C ALA A 287 -9.73 1.00 -4.56
N ILE A 288 -9.80 1.91 -3.58
CA ILE A 288 -9.87 1.55 -2.15
C ILE A 288 -11.03 0.60 -1.86
N ILE A 289 -12.24 0.96 -2.30
CA ILE A 289 -13.44 0.14 -2.07
C ILE A 289 -13.30 -1.23 -2.75
N LEU A 290 -12.91 -1.23 -4.03
CA LEU A 290 -12.74 -2.46 -4.80
C LEU A 290 -11.66 -3.36 -4.19
N SER A 291 -10.56 -2.78 -3.72
CA SER A 291 -9.46 -3.52 -3.10
C SER A 291 -9.87 -4.22 -1.81
N ILE A 292 -10.70 -3.62 -0.96
CA ILE A 292 -11.21 -4.30 0.24
C ILE A 292 -12.02 -5.53 -0.16
N ILE A 293 -12.87 -5.42 -1.19
CA ILE A 293 -13.66 -6.54 -1.70
C ILE A 293 -12.74 -7.62 -2.29
N PHE A 294 -11.81 -7.26 -3.18
CA PHE A 294 -10.90 -8.21 -3.81
C PHE A 294 -9.97 -8.88 -2.81
N MET A 295 -9.45 -8.16 -1.82
CA MET A 295 -8.66 -8.77 -0.75
C MET A 295 -9.50 -9.73 0.09
N SER A 296 -10.77 -9.42 0.36
CA SER A 296 -11.67 -10.32 1.10
C SER A 296 -11.97 -11.61 0.31
N VAL A 297 -12.20 -11.48 -1.01
CA VAL A 297 -12.35 -12.64 -1.90
C VAL A 297 -11.06 -13.44 -1.95
N ALA A 298 -9.91 -12.79 -2.16
CA ALA A 298 -8.60 -13.45 -2.20
C ALA A 298 -8.31 -14.19 -0.89
N MET A 299 -8.62 -13.59 0.26
CA MET A 299 -8.54 -14.22 1.59
C MET A 299 -9.38 -15.48 1.71
N SER A 300 -10.55 -15.53 1.07
CA SER A 300 -11.41 -16.73 1.09
C SER A 300 -10.89 -17.88 0.22
N LEU A 301 -9.92 -17.60 -0.65
CA LEU A 301 -9.35 -18.56 -1.61
C LEU A 301 -7.99 -19.12 -1.16
N VAL A 302 -7.43 -18.66 -0.04
CA VAL A 302 -6.08 -18.99 0.43
C VAL A 302 -6.04 -19.70 1.78
#